data_AF-A0A9D7W650-F1
#
_entry.id   AF-A0A9D7W650-F1
#
_cell.length_a   1.000
_cell.length_b   1.000
_cell.length_c   1.000
_cell.angle_alpha   90.00
_cell.angle_beta   90.00
_cell.angle_gamma   90.00
#
_symmetry.space_group_name_H-M   'P 1'
#
loop_
_entity.id
_entity.type
_entity.pdbx_description
1 polymer ?
#
loop_
_entity_poly.entity_id
_entity_poly.type
_entity_poly.pdbx_seq_one_letter_code
_entity_poly.pdbx_strand_id
1 'polypeptide(L)'
;MYTMTNELQVNRFDDISLQAKHIEVISIANGEAAVAMYYNEGSMKPMNGPAVNHYLTRITQVFVKENGDWVVVASHYSPVTGGSGTTQSSVEN
;
A
#
# COMPACT_ATOMS: atom_id res chain seq x y z
N MET A 1 3.30 1.56 -34.24
CA MET A 1 2.59 0.67 -33.28
C MET A 1 3.64 0.10 -32.35
N TYR A 2 3.65 0.49 -31.09
CA TYR A 2 4.46 -0.17 -30.06
C TYR A 2 3.50 -0.81 -29.08
N THR A 3 3.45 -2.14 -29.12
CA THR A 3 2.66 -2.95 -28.20
C THR A 3 3.34 -2.90 -26.84
N MET A 4 2.75 -2.19 -25.87
CA MET A 4 3.17 -2.32 -24.47
C MET A 4 2.48 -3.55 -23.91
N THR A 5 3.19 -4.68 -23.88
CA THR A 5 2.74 -5.86 -23.13
C THR A 5 2.88 -5.58 -21.64
N ASN A 6 1.79 -5.85 -20.93
CA ASN A 6 1.59 -5.64 -19.50
C ASN A 6 2.42 -6.63 -18.63
N GLU A 7 3.72 -6.74 -18.87
CA GLU A 7 4.63 -7.64 -18.14
C GLU A 7 5.53 -6.90 -17.13
N LEU A 8 5.40 -5.58 -17.00
CA LEU A 8 6.36 -4.73 -16.28
C LEU A 8 6.10 -4.53 -14.77
N GLN A 9 5.12 -5.19 -14.14
CA GLN A 9 4.79 -4.89 -12.73
C GLN A 9 4.60 -6.05 -11.75
N VAL A 10 4.70 -7.32 -12.16
CA VAL A 10 4.29 -8.40 -11.26
C VAL A 10 5.33 -8.77 -10.18
N ASN A 11 6.63 -8.47 -10.33
CA ASN A 11 7.63 -8.82 -9.29
C ASN A 11 8.74 -7.75 -9.14
N ARG A 12 8.50 -6.70 -8.33
CA ARG A 12 9.54 -5.69 -7.99
C ARG A 12 10.31 -6.01 -6.70
N PHE A 13 10.16 -7.23 -6.18
CA PHE A 13 10.71 -7.67 -4.90
C PHE A 13 11.41 -9.02 -5.07
N ASP A 14 12.60 -9.17 -4.47
CA ASP A 14 13.27 -10.46 -4.33
C ASP A 14 12.61 -11.30 -3.23
N ASP A 15 12.05 -10.63 -2.21
CA ASP A 15 11.29 -11.22 -1.11
C ASP A 15 10.23 -10.23 -0.61
N ILE A 16 9.05 -10.75 -0.26
CA ILE A 16 7.95 -9.97 0.32
C ILE A 16 7.14 -10.85 1.26
N SER A 17 7.03 -10.42 2.52
CA SER A 17 6.19 -11.03 3.53
C SER A 17 5.47 -9.93 4.27
N LEU A 18 4.28 -9.55 3.78
CA LEU A 18 3.46 -8.48 4.37
C LEU A 18 2.11 -9.04 4.80
N GLN A 19 1.65 -8.58 5.96
CA GLN A 19 0.33 -8.88 6.48
C GLN A 19 -0.45 -7.59 6.74
N ALA A 20 -1.69 -7.55 6.25
CA ALA A 20 -2.63 -6.51 6.62
C ALA A 20 -3.13 -6.72 8.06
N LYS A 21 -3.09 -5.67 8.88
CA LYS A 21 -3.54 -5.65 10.28
C LYS A 21 -4.45 -4.47 10.54
N HIS A 22 -5.32 -4.62 11.55
CA HIS A 22 -6.25 -3.58 12.02
C HIS A 22 -7.07 -2.95 10.88
N ILE A 23 -7.70 -3.80 10.08
CA ILE A 23 -8.47 -3.38 8.92
C ILE A 23 -9.80 -2.77 9.39
N GLU A 24 -10.05 -1.55 8.96
CA GLU A 24 -11.33 -0.86 9.04
C GLU A 24 -11.84 -0.56 7.64
N VAL A 25 -13.12 -0.80 7.39
CA VAL A 25 -13.76 -0.50 6.11
C VAL A 25 -15.01 0.34 6.38
N ILE A 26 -15.07 1.50 5.76
CA ILE A 26 -16.23 2.38 5.78
C ILE A 26 -16.91 2.31 4.42
N SER A 27 -18.13 1.80 4.39
CA SER A 27 -18.97 1.85 3.19
C SER A 27 -19.61 3.22 3.06
N ILE A 28 -19.55 3.80 1.87
CA ILE A 28 -20.09 5.12 1.54
C ILE A 28 -20.90 5.04 0.23
N ALA A 29 -21.59 6.13 -0.12
CA ALA A 29 -22.40 6.20 -1.34
C ALA A 29 -23.38 5.01 -1.49
N ASN A 30 -24.08 4.67 -0.40
CA ASN A 30 -25.02 3.53 -0.35
C ASN A 30 -24.41 2.18 -0.79
N GLY A 31 -23.10 1.98 -0.60
CA GLY A 31 -22.43 0.73 -0.95
C GLY A 31 -21.78 0.72 -2.33
N GLU A 32 -21.81 1.83 -3.07
CA GLU A 32 -21.11 1.98 -4.36
C GLU A 32 -19.65 2.41 -4.21
N ALA A 33 -19.24 2.86 -3.01
CA ALA A 33 -17.85 3.16 -2.70
C ALA A 33 -17.49 2.70 -1.29
N ALA A 34 -16.20 2.49 -1.04
CA ALA A 34 -15.67 2.13 0.26
C ALA A 34 -14.30 2.74 0.51
N VAL A 35 -14.00 3.06 1.76
CA VAL A 35 -12.66 3.46 2.20
C VAL A 35 -12.14 2.37 3.13
N ALA A 36 -11.02 1.73 2.77
CA ALA A 36 -10.32 0.78 3.63
C ALA A 36 -9.09 1.45 4.26
N MET A 37 -8.93 1.29 5.56
CA MET A 37 -7.79 1.79 6.32
C MET A 37 -7.18 0.62 7.09
N TYR A 38 -5.88 0.41 6.95
CA TYR A 38 -5.20 -0.73 7.58
C TYR A 38 -3.71 -0.46 7.68
N TYR A 39 -3.00 -1.31 8.44
CA TYR A 39 -1.54 -1.35 8.43
C TYR A 39 -1.07 -2.52 7.61
N ASN A 40 -0.05 -2.32 6.77
CA ASN A 40 0.77 -3.42 6.27
C ASN A 40 2.04 -3.51 7.10
N GLU A 41 2.26 -4.68 7.68
CA GLU A 41 3.42 -4.97 8.52
C GLU A 41 4.13 -6.24 8.04
N GLY A 42 5.47 -6.23 8.06
CA GLY A 42 6.27 -7.41 7.81
C GLY A 42 7.65 -7.07 7.25
N SER A 43 8.16 -7.87 6.32
CA SER A 43 9.46 -7.66 5.69
C SER A 43 9.35 -7.58 4.17
N MET A 44 10.29 -6.85 3.56
CA MET A 44 10.38 -6.76 2.10
C MET A 44 11.80 -6.48 1.64
N LYS A 45 12.16 -7.05 0.48
CA LYS A 45 13.40 -6.81 -0.23
C LYS A 45 13.07 -6.35 -1.65
N PRO A 46 13.06 -5.04 -1.93
CA PRO A 46 12.94 -4.53 -3.29
C PRO A 46 14.12 -4.99 -4.14
N MET A 47 13.84 -5.32 -5.39
CA MET A 47 14.89 -5.58 -6.37
C MET A 47 15.74 -4.30 -6.50
N ASN A 48 17.07 -4.44 -6.42
CA ASN A 48 18.04 -3.34 -6.41
C ASN A 48 17.92 -2.36 -5.20
N GLY A 49 17.18 -2.70 -4.15
CA GLY A 49 17.04 -1.90 -2.93
C GLY A 49 17.55 -2.63 -1.68
N PRO A 50 17.76 -1.95 -0.54
CA PRO A 50 18.10 -2.62 0.72
C PRO A 50 16.92 -3.43 1.26
N ALA A 51 17.23 -4.48 2.04
CA ALA A 51 16.20 -5.22 2.77
C ALA A 51 15.59 -4.36 3.88
N VAL A 52 14.27 -4.45 4.07
CA VAL A 52 13.53 -3.83 5.17
C VAL A 52 12.95 -4.96 6.02
N ASN A 53 13.51 -5.17 7.20
CA ASN A 53 13.12 -6.29 8.08
C ASN A 53 11.83 -6.02 8.87
N HIS A 54 11.52 -4.74 9.11
CA HIS A 54 10.31 -4.30 9.78
C HIS A 54 9.71 -3.12 9.00
N TYR A 55 8.99 -3.46 7.94
CA TYR A 55 8.13 -2.55 7.23
C TYR A 55 6.84 -2.38 8.03
N LEU A 56 6.45 -1.14 8.33
CA LEU A 56 5.17 -0.81 8.94
C LEU A 56 4.62 0.47 8.32
N THR A 57 3.57 0.33 7.52
CA THR A 57 2.96 1.44 6.78
C THR A 57 1.46 1.44 6.98
N ARG A 58 0.91 2.59 7.37
CA ARG A 58 -0.53 2.82 7.36
C ARG A 58 -0.98 3.12 5.94
N ILE A 59 -2.02 2.43 5.51
CA ILE A 59 -2.59 2.50 4.17
C ILE A 59 -4.02 2.99 4.27
N THR A 60 -4.39 3.91 3.38
CA THR A 60 -5.78 4.27 3.11
C THR A 60 -6.04 4.07 1.63
N GLN A 61 -7.04 3.25 1.29
CA GLN A 61 -7.44 2.99 -0.09
C GLN A 61 -8.91 3.32 -0.28
N VAL A 62 -9.22 3.99 -1.39
CA VAL A 62 -10.59 4.27 -1.79
C VAL A 62 -10.95 3.34 -2.94
N PHE A 63 -12.06 2.64 -2.78
CA PHE A 63 -12.64 1.73 -3.75
C PHE A 63 -13.95 2.29 -4.29
N VAL A 64 -14.18 2.13 -5.58
CA VAL A 64 -15.46 2.43 -6.26
C VAL A 64 -15.91 1.19 -7.01
N LYS A 65 -17.20 0.88 -7.00
CA LYS A 65 -17.76 -0.12 -7.88
C LYS A 65 -17.89 0.43 -9.30
N GLU A 66 -17.20 -0.18 -10.23
CA GLU A 66 -17.34 0.09 -11.66
C GLU A 66 -17.82 -1.20 -12.32
N ASN A 67 -18.99 -1.17 -12.97
CA ASN A 67 -19.60 -2.34 -13.63
C ASN A 67 -19.76 -3.58 -12.73
N GLY A 68 -19.90 -3.38 -11.41
CA GLY A 68 -20.02 -4.46 -10.42
C GLY A 68 -18.70 -4.91 -9.79
N ASP A 69 -17.56 -4.46 -10.31
CA ASP A 69 -16.23 -4.78 -9.79
C ASP A 69 -15.67 -3.65 -8.93
N TRP A 70 -14.94 -4.00 -7.87
CA TRP A 70 -14.27 -3.00 -7.03
C TRP A 70 -12.94 -2.56 -7.64
N VAL A 71 -12.80 -1.26 -7.87
CA VAL A 71 -11.58 -0.64 -8.40
C VAL A 71 -10.98 0.31 -7.37
N VAL A 72 -9.67 0.24 -7.15
CA VAL A 72 -8.96 1.22 -6.32
C VAL A 72 -8.77 2.50 -7.12
N VAL A 73 -9.39 3.59 -6.68
CA VAL A 73 -9.33 4.90 -7.37
C VAL A 73 -8.37 5.88 -6.69
N ALA A 74 -8.03 5.63 -5.43
CA ALA A 74 -7.03 6.41 -4.69
C ALA A 74 -6.33 5.56 -3.64
N SER A 75 -5.08 5.89 -3.35
CA SER A 75 -4.30 5.25 -2.28
C SER A 75 -3.37 6.24 -1.61
N HIS A 76 -3.24 6.16 -0.30
CA HIS A 76 -2.26 6.89 0.51
C HIS A 76 -1.46 5.89 1.35
N TYR A 77 -0.15 6.12 1.45
CA TYR A 77 0.80 5.27 2.17
C TYR A 77 1.65 6.14 3.08
N SER A 78 1.62 5.87 4.38
CA SER A 78 2.36 6.62 5.40
C SER A 78 3.15 5.64 6.28
N PRO A 79 4.48 5.56 6.12
CA PRO A 79 5.34 4.78 7.02
C PRO A 79 5.18 5.26 8.46
N VAL A 80 5.00 4.33 9.39
CA VAL A 80 4.78 4.64 10.81
C VAL A 80 6.09 4.99 11.52
N THR A 81 7.15 4.27 11.17
CA THR A 81 8.52 4.61 11.53
C THR A 81 9.19 5.28 10.34
N GLY A 82 10.10 6.24 10.59
CA GLY A 82 10.87 6.93 9.55
C GLY A 82 11.27 5.95 8.43
N GLY A 83 10.80 6.22 7.21
CA GLY A 83 11.01 5.32 6.09
C GLY A 83 12.50 5.06 5.89
N SER A 84 12.88 3.87 5.43
CA SER A 84 14.28 3.62 5.09
C SER A 84 14.75 4.65 4.05
N GLY A 85 15.63 5.56 4.46
CA GLY A 85 16.11 6.68 3.65
C GLY A 85 15.48 8.05 3.95
N THR A 86 14.58 8.18 4.94
CA THR A 86 14.08 9.47 5.43
C THR A 86 14.35 9.61 6.94
N THR A 87 14.88 10.74 7.36
CA THR A 87 14.95 11.10 8.79
C THR A 87 13.59 11.60 9.24
N GLN A 88 13.07 11.04 10.33
CA GLN A 88 11.87 11.57 10.99
C GLN A 88 12.19 12.98 11.53
N SER A 89 11.52 14.00 11.01
CA SER A 89 11.73 15.39 11.46
C SER A 89 10.99 15.74 12.76
N SER A 90 10.16 14.85 13.28
CA SER A 90 9.49 15.05 14.58
C SER A 90 10.36 14.48 15.69
N VAL A 91 11.17 15.35 16.28
CA VAL A 91 11.67 15.18 17.64
C VAL A 91 10.56 15.67 18.58
N GLU A 92 10.35 14.93 19.66
CA GLU A 92 9.35 15.16 20.72
C GLU A 92 9.35 16.62 21.23
N ASN A 93 8.15 17.13 21.60
CA ASN A 93 7.99 18.34 22.43
C ASN A 93 8.13 17.97 23.90
#